data_AF-A0A8H9TAD3-F1
#
_entry.id   AF-A0A8H9TAD3-F1
#
_cell.length_a   1.000
_cell.length_b   1.000
_cell.length_c   1.000
_cell.angle_alpha   90.00
_cell.angle_beta   90.00
_cell.angle_gamma   90.00
#
_symmetry.space_group_name_H-M   'P 1'
#
loop_
_entity.id
_entity.type
_entity.pdbx_description
1 polymer ?
#
loop_
_entity_poly.entity_id
_entity_poly.type
_entity_poly.pdbx_seq_one_letter_code
_entity_poly.pdbx_strand_id
1 'polypeptide(L)'
;MPRRVTLTDRQKDALLRLPTSQTDLLKHYTLSDEDLGHIRLRRRAHNRFGFALQLCVLRYPGRVLAPGELIPAEVIEFIGAQLGLGADDLVDYAAREETRHEHLAELRGLYGFRTFSGRGASELKEWLFREAEMAVSNEDIARRFVAECRRTRTVLPATSTIERLCAAALVDAERRIETRIASRLPMSIREQLLALLEETADDRVTRFVWLRQFEPGSNSSSANRLLDRLEYLQRIDLPEDLLAGVPAHRVTRLRRQGERYYADGMRDLPEDRRLAILAVCVSEWQAMLADAVVETHDRIVGRLYRASERICHAKVADEAGVVRDTLKSFAEIGGALVDAQDDGQPLGDVIASGSGWDGLKTLVAMATRLTATMADDPLNHVLDGYHRFRRYAPRMLRLLDLRAAPVALPLLEAVTALRTGLNDAAMTSFLRPSSKWHRHLRAQRAGDARLWEIAVLFHLR
;
A
#
# COMPACT_ATOMS: atom_id res chain seq x y z
N MET A 1 -29.38 2.33 23.31
CA MET A 1 -28.43 1.92 22.24
C MET A 1 -27.66 0.69 22.71
N PRO A 2 -27.65 -0.42 21.96
CA PRO A 2 -26.86 -1.59 22.34
C PRO A 2 -25.38 -1.19 22.44
N ARG A 3 -24.71 -1.55 23.54
CA ARG A 3 -23.28 -1.31 23.74
C ARG A 3 -22.55 -1.99 22.57
N ARG A 4 -21.91 -1.21 21.70
CA ARG A 4 -20.98 -1.76 20.70
C ARG A 4 -19.92 -2.56 21.44
N VAL A 5 -20.01 -3.89 21.39
CA VAL A 5 -18.97 -4.79 21.88
C VAL A 5 -17.74 -4.48 21.05
N THR A 6 -16.68 -3.99 21.71
CA THR A 6 -15.47 -3.51 21.04
C THR A 6 -14.37 -4.57 21.00
N LEU A 7 -14.41 -5.53 21.93
CA LEU A 7 -13.51 -6.68 21.98
C LEU A 7 -14.29 -7.99 21.84
N THR A 8 -13.77 -8.92 21.05
CA THR A 8 -14.31 -10.28 20.99
C THR A 8 -14.02 -11.03 22.29
N ASP A 9 -14.77 -12.10 22.58
CA ASP A 9 -14.54 -12.89 23.80
C ASP A 9 -13.13 -13.50 23.83
N ARG A 10 -12.60 -13.89 22.65
CA ARG A 10 -11.21 -14.32 22.51
C ARG A 10 -10.21 -13.21 22.87
N GLN A 11 -10.48 -11.96 22.51
CA GLN A 11 -9.62 -10.83 22.85
C GLN A 11 -9.69 -10.50 24.34
N LYS A 12 -10.87 -10.60 24.95
CA LYS A 12 -11.05 -10.43 26.40
C LYS A 12 -10.30 -11.50 27.17
N ASP A 13 -10.43 -12.76 26.75
CA ASP A 13 -9.72 -13.89 27.34
C ASP A 13 -8.21 -13.70 27.22
N ALA A 14 -7.70 -13.32 26.04
CA ALA A 14 -6.27 -13.06 25.84
C ALA A 14 -5.69 -11.98 26.77
N LEU A 15 -6.51 -11.01 27.20
CA LEU A 15 -6.09 -9.94 28.12
C LEU A 15 -6.08 -10.38 29.59
N LEU A 16 -6.93 -11.33 29.96
CA LEU A 16 -7.29 -11.59 31.37
C LEU A 16 -7.08 -13.03 31.81
N ARG A 17 -6.73 -13.94 30.91
CA ARG A 17 -6.48 -15.35 31.22
C ARG A 17 -5.23 -15.53 32.08
N LEU A 18 -5.26 -16.56 32.90
CA LEU A 18 -4.09 -16.98 33.66
C LEU A 18 -3.05 -17.62 32.69
N PRO A 19 -1.74 -17.43 32.94
CA PRO A 19 -0.70 -18.04 32.13
C PRO A 19 -0.68 -19.55 32.36
N THR A 20 -0.59 -20.32 31.29
CA THR A 20 -0.52 -21.80 31.32
C THR A 20 0.77 -22.31 30.70
N SER A 21 1.50 -21.47 29.95
CA SER A 21 2.79 -21.87 29.38
C SER A 21 3.86 -21.83 30.47
N GLN A 22 4.77 -22.80 30.45
CA GLN A 22 5.89 -22.87 31.41
C GLN A 22 6.71 -21.57 31.40
N THR A 23 6.95 -21.00 30.21
CA THR A 23 7.69 -19.73 30.06
C THR A 23 6.99 -18.56 30.74
N ASP A 24 5.67 -18.43 30.58
CA ASP A 24 4.91 -17.34 31.19
C ASP A 24 4.82 -17.51 32.72
N LEU A 25 4.66 -18.76 33.20
CA LEU A 25 4.66 -19.09 34.62
C LEU A 25 6.00 -18.75 35.27
N LEU A 26 7.12 -19.17 34.67
CA LEU A 26 8.46 -18.81 35.15
C LEU A 26 8.67 -17.29 35.21
N LYS A 27 8.18 -16.58 34.20
CA LYS A 27 8.33 -15.12 34.09
C LYS A 27 7.50 -14.36 35.11
N HIS A 28 6.28 -14.82 35.40
CA HIS A 28 5.30 -14.03 36.14
C HIS A 28 4.96 -14.57 37.53
N TYR A 29 5.06 -15.88 37.74
CA TYR A 29 4.53 -16.58 38.93
C TYR A 29 5.63 -17.15 39.83
N THR A 30 6.91 -16.86 39.54
CA THR A 30 8.02 -17.19 40.44
C THR A 30 7.95 -16.30 41.69
N LEU A 31 7.94 -16.92 42.86
CA LEU A 31 7.88 -16.27 44.17
C LEU A 31 9.29 -16.04 44.70
N SER A 32 9.57 -14.82 45.17
CA SER A 32 10.82 -14.48 45.84
C SER A 32 10.86 -15.00 47.28
N ASP A 33 12.03 -14.98 47.91
CA ASP A 33 12.16 -15.32 49.34
C ASP A 33 11.32 -14.38 50.24
N GLU A 34 11.19 -13.10 49.85
CA GLU A 34 10.32 -12.14 50.53
C GLU A 34 8.85 -12.54 50.40
N ASP A 35 8.42 -12.96 49.21
CA ASP A 35 7.06 -13.44 48.97
C ASP A 35 6.75 -14.66 49.84
N LEU A 36 7.67 -15.64 49.85
CA LEU A 36 7.55 -16.85 50.66
C LEU A 36 7.52 -16.52 52.16
N GLY A 37 8.29 -15.53 52.59
CA GLY A 37 8.25 -14.98 53.95
C GLY A 37 6.86 -14.49 54.33
N HIS A 38 6.24 -13.64 53.49
CA HIS A 38 4.89 -13.15 53.71
C HIS A 38 3.83 -14.26 53.65
N ILE A 39 3.95 -15.19 52.72
CA ILE A 39 3.02 -16.31 52.55
C ILE A 39 3.03 -17.22 53.79
N ARG A 40 4.21 -17.53 54.35
CA ARG A 40 4.35 -18.41 55.54
C ARG A 40 3.67 -17.87 56.79
N LEU A 41 3.38 -16.57 56.87
CA LEU A 41 2.62 -15.98 57.98
C LEU A 41 1.15 -16.41 58.00
N ARG A 42 0.61 -16.95 56.90
CA ARG A 42 -0.80 -17.38 56.84
C ARG A 42 -0.98 -18.75 57.47
N ARG A 43 -2.02 -18.90 58.30
CA ARG A 43 -2.36 -20.16 58.97
C ARG A 43 -3.04 -21.11 57.98
N ARG A 44 -2.67 -22.40 58.01
CA ARG A 44 -3.19 -23.50 57.18
C ARG A 44 -2.71 -23.48 55.72
N ALA A 45 -2.68 -24.65 55.09
CA ALA A 45 -2.17 -24.82 53.73
C ALA A 45 -2.99 -24.03 52.69
N HIS A 46 -4.32 -24.10 52.72
CA HIS A 46 -5.20 -23.38 51.78
C HIS A 46 -5.04 -21.86 51.81
N ASN A 47 -4.80 -21.25 52.98
CA ASN A 47 -4.60 -19.81 53.03
C ASN A 47 -3.24 -19.41 52.50
N ARG A 48 -2.19 -20.21 52.74
CA ARG A 48 -0.85 -19.98 52.16
C ARG A 48 -0.92 -20.08 50.64
N PHE A 49 -1.53 -21.15 50.14
CA PHE A 49 -1.72 -21.37 48.70
C PHE A 49 -2.53 -20.23 48.08
N GLY A 50 -3.72 -19.95 48.61
CA GLY A 50 -4.60 -18.93 48.07
C GLY A 50 -4.04 -17.51 48.13
N PHE A 51 -3.27 -17.17 49.18
CA PHE A 51 -2.54 -15.90 49.24
C PHE A 51 -1.48 -15.80 48.14
N ALA A 52 -0.71 -16.86 47.89
CA ALA A 52 0.25 -16.94 46.79
C ALA A 52 -0.43 -16.84 45.43
N LEU A 53 -1.55 -17.55 45.23
CA LEU A 53 -2.35 -17.49 44.01
C LEU A 53 -2.85 -16.07 43.74
N GLN A 54 -3.44 -15.40 44.75
CA GLN A 54 -3.86 -14.00 44.59
C GLN A 54 -2.70 -13.07 44.23
N LEU A 55 -1.54 -13.24 44.88
CA LEU A 55 -0.34 -12.45 44.55
C LEU A 55 0.08 -12.64 43.09
N CYS A 56 0.12 -13.89 42.62
CA CYS A 56 0.45 -14.21 41.23
C CYS A 56 -0.54 -13.58 40.25
N VAL A 57 -1.86 -13.70 40.50
CA VAL A 57 -2.91 -13.12 39.65
C VAL A 57 -2.86 -11.57 39.62
N LEU A 58 -2.51 -10.95 40.76
CA LEU A 58 -2.28 -9.50 40.86
C LEU A 58 -1.02 -9.03 40.11
N ARG A 59 0.02 -9.86 40.03
CA ARG A 59 1.22 -9.56 39.22
C ARG A 59 0.93 -9.71 37.74
N TYR A 60 0.25 -10.80 37.37
CA TYR A 60 -0.15 -11.09 36.01
C TYR A 60 -1.42 -11.97 36.05
N PRO A 61 -2.50 -11.63 35.34
CA PRO A 61 -2.61 -10.54 34.36
C PRO A 61 -2.88 -9.15 34.98
N GLY A 62 -2.85 -9.00 36.30
CA GLY A 62 -3.01 -7.68 36.95
C GLY A 62 -4.39 -7.42 37.54
N ARG A 63 -5.21 -8.46 37.74
CA ARG A 63 -6.59 -8.36 38.20
C ARG A 63 -6.80 -9.07 39.53
N VAL A 64 -8.02 -8.98 40.06
CA VAL A 64 -8.46 -9.79 41.20
C VAL A 64 -8.90 -11.16 40.71
N LEU A 65 -8.63 -12.19 41.52
CA LEU A 65 -9.14 -13.54 41.31
C LEU A 65 -10.66 -13.56 41.55
N ALA A 66 -11.44 -14.04 40.57
CA ALA A 66 -12.89 -14.07 40.69
C ALA A 66 -13.36 -15.18 41.65
N PRO A 67 -14.48 -14.99 42.36
CA PRO A 67 -15.07 -16.05 43.18
C PRO A 67 -15.40 -17.28 42.32
N GLY A 68 -14.95 -18.46 42.74
CA GLY A 68 -15.22 -19.72 42.03
C GLY A 68 -14.54 -19.85 40.67
N GLU A 69 -13.55 -19.02 40.37
CA GLU A 69 -12.79 -19.11 39.13
C GLU A 69 -12.03 -20.44 39.04
N LEU A 70 -12.18 -21.13 37.91
CA LEU A 70 -11.45 -22.36 37.64
C LEU A 70 -9.97 -22.05 37.37
N ILE A 71 -9.08 -22.61 38.17
CA ILE A 71 -7.64 -22.40 38.07
C ILE A 71 -7.04 -23.54 37.23
N PRO A 72 -6.26 -23.25 36.17
CA PRO A 72 -5.59 -24.28 35.38
C PRO A 72 -4.65 -25.14 36.23
N ALA A 73 -4.55 -26.43 35.91
CA ALA A 73 -3.71 -27.37 36.65
C ALA A 73 -2.24 -26.94 36.64
N GLU A 74 -1.76 -26.39 35.52
CA GLU A 74 -0.39 -25.90 35.36
C GLU A 74 -0.06 -24.78 36.36
N VAL A 75 -1.03 -23.91 36.65
CA VAL A 75 -0.89 -22.83 37.65
C VAL A 75 -0.82 -23.42 39.06
N ILE A 76 -1.71 -24.37 39.36
CA ILE A 76 -1.79 -25.03 40.68
C ILE A 76 -0.49 -25.78 40.95
N GLU A 77 -0.04 -26.61 40.02
CA GLU A 77 1.19 -27.39 40.15
C GLU A 77 2.41 -26.47 40.31
N PHE A 78 2.50 -25.41 39.51
CA PHE A 78 3.64 -24.48 39.55
C PHE A 78 3.73 -23.70 40.86
N ILE A 79 2.59 -23.23 41.41
CA ILE A 79 2.58 -22.53 42.71
C ILE A 79 2.77 -23.53 43.86
N GLY A 80 2.11 -24.69 43.79
CA GLY A 80 2.22 -25.75 44.80
C GLY A 80 3.65 -26.24 44.98
N ALA A 81 4.39 -26.45 43.88
CA ALA A 81 5.79 -26.86 43.90
C ALA A 81 6.69 -25.85 44.66
N GLN A 82 6.44 -24.55 44.51
CA GLN A 82 7.20 -23.50 45.21
C GLN A 82 6.87 -23.43 46.71
N LEU A 83 5.66 -23.84 47.10
CA LEU A 83 5.20 -23.84 48.49
C LEU A 83 5.42 -25.17 49.22
N GLY A 84 5.73 -26.24 48.48
CA GLY A 84 5.72 -27.60 49.00
C GLY A 84 4.31 -28.10 49.34
N LEU A 85 3.30 -27.71 48.55
CA LEU A 85 1.88 -28.04 48.74
C LEU A 85 1.30 -28.74 47.50
N GLY A 86 0.27 -29.56 47.72
CA GLY A 86 -0.46 -30.26 46.66
C GLY A 86 -1.68 -29.48 46.16
N ALA A 87 -2.33 -29.99 45.10
CA ALA A 87 -3.55 -29.39 44.55
C ALA A 87 -4.72 -29.40 45.57
N ASP A 88 -4.82 -30.46 46.37
CA ASP A 88 -5.86 -30.62 47.40
C ASP A 88 -5.78 -29.54 48.48
N ASP A 89 -4.59 -28.97 48.70
CA ASP A 89 -4.39 -27.90 49.67
C ASP A 89 -5.12 -26.61 49.27
N LEU A 90 -5.50 -26.41 48.00
CA LEU A 90 -6.22 -25.22 47.53
C LEU A 90 -7.74 -25.32 47.70
N VAL A 91 -8.30 -26.53 47.82
CA VAL A 91 -9.75 -26.80 47.71
C VAL A 91 -10.59 -25.97 48.69
N ASP A 92 -10.13 -25.85 49.93
CA ASP A 92 -10.84 -25.11 50.99
C ASP A 92 -10.58 -23.59 50.97
N TYR A 93 -9.78 -23.11 50.02
CA TYR A 93 -9.40 -21.71 50.00
C TYR A 93 -10.60 -20.82 49.69
N ALA A 94 -10.75 -19.75 50.49
CA ALA A 94 -11.80 -18.75 50.32
C ALA A 94 -13.23 -19.30 50.28
N ALA A 95 -13.49 -20.42 50.97
CA ALA A 95 -14.84 -20.89 51.28
C ALA A 95 -15.68 -19.81 52.00
N ARG A 96 -15.01 -18.88 52.71
CA ARG A 96 -15.58 -17.63 53.21
C ARG A 96 -15.05 -16.46 52.38
N GLU A 97 -15.96 -15.61 51.94
CA GLU A 97 -15.63 -14.43 51.12
C GLU A 97 -14.73 -13.43 51.85
N GLU A 98 -14.90 -13.25 53.17
CA GLU A 98 -14.07 -12.38 54.03
C GLU A 98 -12.56 -12.64 53.86
N THR A 99 -12.14 -13.91 53.90
CA THR A 99 -10.72 -14.28 53.83
C THR A 99 -10.10 -13.88 52.48
N ARG A 100 -10.86 -13.93 51.38
CA ARG A 100 -10.40 -13.49 50.06
C ARG A 100 -10.15 -11.98 50.04
N HIS A 101 -11.06 -11.21 50.63
CA HIS A 101 -10.99 -9.76 50.69
C HIS A 101 -9.89 -9.26 51.63
N GLU A 102 -9.71 -9.91 52.79
CA GLU A 102 -8.62 -9.64 53.73
C GLU A 102 -7.26 -9.85 53.05
N HIS A 103 -7.07 -11.02 52.40
CA HIS A 103 -5.84 -11.30 51.66
C HIS A 103 -5.58 -10.27 50.56
N LEU A 104 -6.61 -9.88 49.80
CA LEU A 104 -6.47 -8.86 48.76
C LEU A 104 -6.06 -7.50 49.35
N ALA A 105 -6.66 -7.10 50.48
CA ALA A 105 -6.32 -5.84 51.15
C ALA A 105 -4.87 -5.85 51.66
N GLU A 106 -4.44 -6.94 52.27
CA GLU A 106 -3.06 -7.13 52.73
C GLU A 106 -2.07 -7.12 51.57
N LEU A 107 -2.33 -7.85 50.49
CA LEU A 107 -1.49 -7.89 49.29
C LEU A 107 -1.34 -6.50 48.68
N ARG A 108 -2.41 -5.71 48.64
CA ARG A 108 -2.35 -4.33 48.17
C ARG A 108 -1.48 -3.45 49.04
N GLY A 109 -1.56 -3.60 50.37
CA GLY A 109 -0.72 -2.87 51.31
C GLY A 109 0.76 -3.23 51.18
N LEU A 110 1.08 -4.54 51.15
CA LEU A 110 2.45 -5.05 51.09
C LEU A 110 3.17 -4.72 49.77
N TYR A 111 2.50 -4.94 48.64
CA TYR A 111 3.13 -4.82 47.32
C TYR A 111 2.81 -3.49 46.60
N GLY A 112 2.03 -2.61 47.24
CA GLY A 112 1.69 -1.29 46.73
C GLY A 112 0.67 -1.28 45.58
N PHE A 113 -0.19 -2.30 45.49
CA PHE A 113 -1.24 -2.34 44.47
C PHE A 113 -2.38 -1.36 44.78
N ARG A 114 -2.73 -0.55 43.77
CA ARG A 114 -3.77 0.49 43.87
C ARG A 114 -5.06 0.04 43.21
N THR A 115 -6.21 0.42 43.77
CA THR A 115 -7.49 0.25 43.08
C THR A 115 -7.61 1.22 41.93
N PHE A 116 -8.36 0.83 40.89
CA PHE A 116 -8.76 1.73 39.83
C PHE A 116 -9.85 2.71 40.31
N SER A 117 -9.45 3.72 41.08
CA SER A 117 -10.35 4.75 41.63
C SER A 117 -9.62 6.10 41.82
N GLY A 118 -10.40 7.17 42.01
CA GLY A 118 -9.88 8.50 42.33
C GLY A 118 -8.84 9.01 41.32
N ARG A 119 -7.77 9.61 41.84
CA ARG A 119 -6.70 10.25 41.06
C ARG A 119 -5.97 9.28 40.12
N GLY A 120 -5.65 8.07 40.58
CA GLY A 120 -4.94 7.09 39.75
C GLY A 120 -5.77 6.63 38.54
N ALA A 121 -7.08 6.48 38.70
CA ALA A 121 -7.96 6.20 37.57
C ALA A 121 -8.03 7.38 36.59
N SER A 122 -7.96 8.62 37.07
CA SER A 122 -7.93 9.81 36.20
C SER A 122 -6.62 9.89 35.39
N GLU A 123 -5.47 9.64 36.02
CA GLU A 123 -4.16 9.62 35.35
C GLU A 123 -4.11 8.54 34.25
N LEU A 124 -4.63 7.35 34.52
CA LEU A 124 -4.72 6.27 33.52
C LEU A 124 -5.69 6.59 32.38
N LYS A 125 -6.80 7.29 32.66
CA LYS A 125 -7.71 7.76 31.61
C LYS A 125 -7.02 8.79 30.71
N GLU A 126 -6.34 9.77 31.30
CA GLU A 126 -5.62 10.80 30.54
C GLU A 126 -4.51 10.19 29.68
N TRP A 127 -3.76 9.23 30.22
CA TRP A 127 -2.81 8.43 29.44
C TRP A 127 -3.51 7.71 28.27
N LEU A 128 -4.64 7.05 28.53
CA LEU A 128 -5.39 6.32 27.52
C LEU A 128 -5.88 7.24 26.39
N PHE A 129 -6.35 8.45 26.74
CA PHE A 129 -6.77 9.46 25.76
C PHE A 129 -5.62 9.89 24.85
N ARG A 130 -4.39 10.05 25.38
CA ARG A 130 -3.21 10.40 24.57
C ARG A 130 -2.79 9.26 23.64
N GLU A 131 -2.77 8.02 24.14
CA GLU A 131 -2.35 6.86 23.37
C GLU A 131 -3.33 6.44 22.26
N ALA A 132 -4.63 6.77 22.42
CA ALA A 132 -5.67 6.32 21.50
C ALA A 132 -5.49 6.81 20.05
N GLU A 133 -4.81 7.94 19.80
CA GLU A 133 -4.52 8.39 18.43
C GLU A 133 -3.61 7.41 17.67
N MET A 134 -2.66 6.81 18.38
CA MET A 134 -1.66 5.88 17.83
C MET A 134 -2.14 4.41 17.80
N ALA A 135 -3.33 4.15 18.34
CA ALA A 135 -3.89 2.80 18.38
C ALA A 135 -4.36 2.35 17.00
N VAL A 136 -3.90 1.17 16.57
CA VAL A 136 -4.26 0.59 15.26
C VAL A 136 -5.54 -0.26 15.32
N SER A 137 -5.95 -0.68 16.51
CA SER A 137 -7.17 -1.46 16.74
C SER A 137 -7.70 -1.32 18.17
N ASN A 138 -8.95 -1.75 18.40
CA ASN A 138 -9.54 -1.82 19.74
C ASN A 138 -8.74 -2.73 20.68
N GLU A 139 -8.20 -3.83 20.14
CA GLU A 139 -7.40 -4.77 20.90
C GLU A 139 -6.03 -4.19 21.27
N ASP A 140 -5.39 -3.48 20.33
CA ASP A 140 -4.10 -2.83 20.57
C ASP A 140 -4.20 -1.86 21.75
N ILE A 141 -5.16 -0.94 21.74
CA ILE A 141 -5.31 0.02 22.85
C ILE A 141 -5.68 -0.66 24.17
N ALA A 142 -6.48 -1.73 24.15
CA ALA A 142 -6.83 -2.49 25.35
C ALA A 142 -5.60 -3.21 25.95
N ARG A 143 -4.75 -3.82 25.10
CA ARG A 143 -3.50 -4.44 25.54
C ARG A 143 -2.55 -3.40 26.15
N ARG A 144 -2.41 -2.24 25.52
CA ARG A 144 -1.59 -1.14 26.05
C ARG A 144 -2.14 -0.66 27.40
N PHE A 145 -3.45 -0.47 27.52
CA PHE A 145 -4.09 -0.07 28.79
C PHE A 145 -3.86 -1.07 29.93
N VAL A 146 -3.99 -2.37 29.64
CA VAL A 146 -3.70 -3.44 30.60
C VAL A 146 -2.22 -3.45 31.00
N ALA A 147 -1.32 -3.26 30.04
CA ALA A 147 0.11 -3.15 30.32
C ALA A 147 0.43 -1.94 31.19
N GLU A 148 -0.19 -0.79 30.92
CA GLU A 148 0.02 0.44 31.70
C GLU A 148 -0.51 0.32 33.13
N CYS A 149 -1.70 -0.26 33.30
CA CYS A 149 -2.23 -0.54 34.65
C CYS A 149 -1.27 -1.42 35.45
N ARG A 150 -0.70 -2.47 34.84
CA ARG A 150 0.32 -3.30 35.50
C ARG A 150 1.58 -2.52 35.83
N ARG A 151 2.07 -1.70 34.90
CA ARG A 151 3.26 -0.85 35.08
C ARG A 151 3.09 0.11 36.27
N THR A 152 1.89 0.67 36.45
CA THR A 152 1.55 1.57 37.57
C THR A 152 1.03 0.83 38.81
N ARG A 153 1.10 -0.50 38.84
CA ARG A 153 0.57 -1.37 39.90
C ARG A 153 -0.90 -1.08 40.24
N THR A 154 -1.69 -0.70 39.25
CA THR A 154 -3.13 -0.50 39.38
C THR A 154 -3.86 -1.78 39.01
N VAL A 155 -4.67 -2.29 39.93
CA VAL A 155 -5.51 -3.45 39.72
C VAL A 155 -6.50 -3.15 38.61
N LEU A 156 -6.56 -4.05 37.62
CA LEU A 156 -7.41 -3.88 36.45
C LEU A 156 -8.88 -3.71 36.86
N PRO A 157 -9.61 -2.75 36.27
CA PRO A 157 -11.04 -2.66 36.44
C PRO A 157 -11.73 -3.80 35.69
N ALA A 158 -13.04 -3.97 35.92
CA ALA A 158 -13.86 -4.94 35.20
C ALA A 158 -13.72 -4.78 33.67
N THR A 159 -13.76 -5.88 32.92
CA THR A 159 -13.59 -5.91 31.46
C THR A 159 -14.52 -4.94 30.74
N SER A 160 -15.76 -4.81 31.21
CA SER A 160 -16.74 -3.86 30.67
C SER A 160 -16.32 -2.40 30.85
N THR A 161 -15.56 -2.08 31.89
CA THR A 161 -14.97 -0.76 32.10
C THR A 161 -13.79 -0.55 31.17
N ILE A 162 -12.94 -1.55 30.97
CA ILE A 162 -11.83 -1.48 30.00
C ILE A 162 -12.37 -1.19 28.60
N GLU A 163 -13.35 -1.97 28.13
CA GLU A 163 -14.00 -1.78 26.82
C GLU A 163 -14.57 -0.37 26.68
N ARG A 164 -15.33 0.09 27.68
CA ARG A 164 -15.95 1.41 27.66
C ARG A 164 -14.93 2.54 27.60
N LEU A 165 -13.85 2.45 28.38
CA LEU A 165 -12.79 3.46 28.40
C LEU A 165 -12.03 3.48 27.08
N CYS A 166 -11.66 2.31 26.54
CA CYS A 166 -10.98 2.21 25.26
C CYS A 166 -11.87 2.75 24.12
N ALA A 167 -13.15 2.39 24.09
CA ALA A 167 -14.10 2.90 23.10
C ALA A 167 -14.24 4.43 23.19
N ALA A 168 -14.38 4.99 24.40
CA ALA A 168 -14.49 6.42 24.59
C ALA A 168 -13.23 7.17 24.14
N ALA A 169 -12.04 6.65 24.50
CA ALA A 169 -10.77 7.23 24.10
C ALA A 169 -10.56 7.19 22.58
N LEU A 170 -10.98 6.12 21.91
CA LEU A 170 -10.90 6.00 20.45
C LEU A 170 -11.86 6.98 19.74
N VAL A 171 -13.08 7.15 20.24
CA VAL A 171 -14.04 8.13 19.70
C VAL A 171 -13.53 9.55 19.87
N ASP A 172 -12.94 9.86 21.02
CA ASP A 172 -12.34 11.17 21.27
C ASP A 172 -11.12 11.43 20.39
N ALA A 173 -10.23 10.43 20.25
CA ALA A 173 -9.09 10.51 19.34
C ALA A 173 -9.52 10.74 17.88
N GLU A 174 -10.59 10.08 17.41
CA GLU A 174 -11.16 10.32 16.08
C GLU A 174 -11.62 11.77 15.92
N ARG A 175 -12.39 12.30 16.88
CA ARG A 175 -12.85 13.70 16.86
C ARG A 175 -11.69 14.69 16.87
N ARG A 176 -10.66 14.47 17.71
CA ARG A 176 -9.48 15.36 17.75
C ARG A 176 -8.72 15.37 16.43
N ILE A 177 -8.59 14.23 15.76
CA ILE A 177 -7.97 14.16 14.43
C ILE A 177 -8.83 14.91 13.41
N GLU A 178 -10.14 14.68 13.41
CA GLU A 178 -11.09 15.36 12.52
C GLU A 178 -11.02 16.89 12.69
N THR A 179 -11.12 17.38 13.93
CA THR A 179 -11.01 18.80 14.26
C THR A 179 -9.62 19.36 13.93
N ARG A 180 -8.53 18.62 14.16
CA ARG A 180 -7.16 19.05 13.81
C ARG A 180 -6.98 19.24 12.31
N ILE A 181 -7.55 18.36 11.49
CA ILE A 181 -7.52 18.49 10.04
C ILE A 181 -8.40 19.66 9.61
N ALA A 182 -9.63 19.73 10.13
CA ALA A 182 -10.58 20.79 9.78
C ALA A 182 -10.04 22.18 10.14
N SER A 183 -9.46 22.36 11.33
CA SER A 183 -8.95 23.66 11.80
C SER A 183 -7.81 24.23 10.95
N ARG A 184 -7.09 23.39 10.21
CA ARG A 184 -6.06 23.81 9.25
C ARG A 184 -6.61 24.27 7.90
N LEU A 185 -7.88 24.00 7.61
CA LEU A 185 -8.50 24.39 6.35
C LEU A 185 -8.96 25.86 6.39
N PRO A 186 -8.42 26.74 5.52
CA PRO A 186 -8.96 28.07 5.29
C PRO A 186 -10.42 28.02 4.82
N MET A 187 -11.19 29.07 5.09
CA MET A 187 -12.62 29.12 4.77
C MET A 187 -12.90 28.87 3.27
N SER A 188 -12.09 29.44 2.39
CA SER A 188 -12.21 29.24 0.93
C SER A 188 -12.07 27.77 0.51
N ILE A 189 -11.17 27.02 1.16
CA ILE A 189 -10.98 25.59 0.88
C ILE A 189 -12.14 24.78 1.45
N ARG A 190 -12.65 25.14 2.64
CA ARG A 190 -13.84 24.50 3.21
C ARG A 190 -15.04 24.60 2.26
N GLU A 191 -15.28 25.79 1.70
CA GLU A 191 -16.34 26.00 0.71
C GLU A 191 -16.15 25.13 -0.54
N GLN A 192 -14.93 25.08 -1.10
CA GLN A 192 -14.63 24.22 -2.25
C GLN A 192 -14.84 22.73 -1.95
N LEU A 193 -14.40 22.25 -0.78
CA LEU A 193 -14.58 20.86 -0.37
C LEU A 193 -16.06 20.52 -0.21
N LEU A 194 -16.85 21.40 0.42
CA LEU A 194 -18.28 21.20 0.59
C LEU A 194 -19.03 21.25 -0.74
N ALA A 195 -18.62 22.11 -1.68
CA ALA A 195 -19.18 22.19 -3.03
C ALA A 195 -19.04 20.86 -3.79
N LEU A 196 -18.05 20.01 -3.46
CA LEU A 196 -17.92 18.67 -4.05
C LEU A 196 -19.15 17.77 -3.84
N LEU A 197 -19.91 18.03 -2.78
CA LEU A 197 -21.11 17.27 -2.41
C LEU A 197 -22.40 17.83 -3.05
N GLU A 198 -22.36 19.07 -3.55
CA GLU A 198 -23.53 19.76 -4.11
C GLU A 198 -23.45 19.86 -5.64
N GLU A 199 -22.29 20.20 -6.18
CA GLU A 199 -22.09 20.35 -7.62
C GLU A 199 -22.07 19.01 -8.35
N THR A 200 -22.69 18.97 -9.53
CA THR A 200 -22.68 17.81 -10.42
C THR A 200 -21.63 17.94 -11.52
N ALA A 201 -21.02 16.81 -11.89
CA ALA A 201 -20.29 16.65 -13.13
C ALA A 201 -21.21 16.00 -14.17
N ASP A 202 -21.22 16.56 -15.38
CA ASP A 202 -22.03 16.12 -16.53
C ASP A 202 -23.53 15.94 -16.17
N ASP A 203 -24.05 16.73 -15.24
CA ASP A 203 -25.42 16.68 -14.70
C ASP A 203 -25.90 15.30 -14.21
N ARG A 204 -24.96 14.40 -13.87
CA ARG A 204 -25.27 13.00 -13.54
C ARG A 204 -24.86 12.59 -12.13
N VAL A 205 -23.66 12.97 -11.71
CA VAL A 205 -23.07 12.55 -10.43
C VAL A 205 -22.44 13.74 -9.74
N THR A 206 -22.38 13.73 -8.41
CA THR A 206 -21.68 14.80 -7.68
C THR A 206 -20.19 14.79 -8.01
N ARG A 207 -19.53 15.96 -7.90
CA ARG A 207 -18.08 16.10 -8.10
C ARG A 207 -17.30 15.11 -7.23
N PHE A 208 -17.72 14.90 -5.98
CA PHE A 208 -17.14 13.91 -5.08
C PHE A 208 -17.16 12.48 -5.67
N VAL A 209 -18.29 12.03 -6.21
CA VAL A 209 -18.41 10.70 -6.82
C VAL A 209 -17.61 10.60 -8.12
N TRP A 210 -17.63 11.67 -8.93
CA TRP A 210 -16.86 11.75 -10.18
C TRP A 210 -15.35 11.65 -9.95
N LEU A 211 -14.84 12.30 -8.90
CA LEU A 211 -13.43 12.27 -8.50
C LEU A 211 -13.01 10.91 -7.93
N ARG A 212 -13.92 10.20 -7.25
CA ARG A 212 -13.68 8.83 -6.76
C ARG A 212 -13.58 7.80 -7.89
N GLN A 213 -14.33 8.00 -8.97
CA GLN A 213 -14.47 7.02 -10.04
C GLN A 213 -13.46 7.26 -11.17
N PHE A 214 -12.33 6.57 -11.08
CA PHE A 214 -11.33 6.55 -12.13
C PHE A 214 -10.64 5.18 -12.21
N GLU A 215 -10.25 4.81 -13.43
CA GLU A 215 -9.43 3.64 -13.71
C GLU A 215 -8.42 3.98 -14.81
N PRO A 216 -7.22 3.37 -14.79
CA PRO A 216 -6.25 3.53 -15.86
C PRO A 216 -6.83 3.09 -17.21
N GLY A 217 -6.69 3.96 -18.21
CA GLY A 217 -7.18 3.72 -19.56
C GLY A 217 -6.09 3.19 -20.49
N SER A 218 -6.29 3.36 -21.79
CA SER A 218 -5.31 2.91 -22.80
C SER A 218 -5.34 3.74 -24.09
N ASN A 219 -6.02 4.89 -24.07
CA ASN A 219 -6.14 5.80 -25.20
C ASN A 219 -6.12 7.26 -24.73
N SER A 220 -5.92 8.20 -25.64
CA SER A 220 -5.81 9.63 -25.31
C SER A 220 -7.07 10.23 -24.68
N SER A 221 -8.26 9.67 -24.95
CA SER A 221 -9.51 10.15 -24.36
C SER A 221 -9.56 9.79 -22.88
N SER A 222 -9.23 8.53 -22.53
CA SER A 222 -9.09 8.12 -21.13
C SER A 222 -8.03 8.95 -20.40
N ALA A 223 -6.88 9.19 -21.02
CA ALA A 223 -5.83 10.05 -20.43
C ALA A 223 -6.36 11.45 -20.13
N ASN A 224 -7.06 12.10 -21.09
CA ASN A 224 -7.63 13.42 -20.87
C ASN A 224 -8.70 13.44 -19.75
N ARG A 225 -9.56 12.41 -19.67
CA ARG A 225 -10.54 12.30 -18.58
C ARG A 225 -9.88 12.19 -17.20
N LEU A 226 -8.73 11.53 -17.09
CA LEU A 226 -7.96 11.49 -15.85
C LEU A 226 -7.30 12.85 -15.56
N LEU A 227 -6.75 13.50 -16.58
CA LEU A 227 -6.16 14.84 -16.47
C LEU A 227 -7.21 15.91 -16.09
N ASP A 228 -8.46 15.79 -16.55
CA ASP A 228 -9.57 16.66 -16.13
C ASP A 228 -9.81 16.58 -14.63
N ARG A 229 -9.77 15.36 -14.06
CA ARG A 229 -9.92 15.16 -12.62
C ARG A 229 -8.72 15.67 -11.85
N LEU A 230 -7.51 15.33 -12.31
CA LEU A 230 -6.27 15.77 -11.66
C LEU A 230 -6.17 17.29 -11.63
N GLU A 231 -6.46 17.96 -12.74
CA GLU A 231 -6.47 19.42 -12.82
C GLU A 231 -7.53 20.03 -11.90
N TYR A 232 -8.71 19.42 -11.79
CA TYR A 232 -9.74 19.88 -10.87
C TYR A 232 -9.27 19.77 -9.41
N LEU A 233 -8.65 18.65 -9.00
CA LEU A 233 -8.12 18.48 -7.65
C LEU A 233 -6.98 19.46 -7.35
N GLN A 234 -6.08 19.72 -8.31
CA GLN A 234 -4.96 20.64 -8.14
C GLN A 234 -5.39 22.10 -7.92
N ARG A 235 -6.61 22.47 -8.29
CA ARG A 235 -7.17 23.80 -7.97
C ARG A 235 -7.56 23.93 -6.50
N ILE A 236 -7.78 22.80 -5.81
CA ILE A 236 -8.01 22.75 -4.38
C ILE A 236 -6.63 22.71 -3.70
N ASP A 237 -6.04 23.88 -3.51
CA ASP A 237 -4.68 24.05 -2.98
C ASP A 237 -4.62 23.76 -1.47
N LEU A 238 -4.60 22.48 -1.11
CA LEU A 238 -4.57 22.03 0.28
C LEU A 238 -3.28 22.47 0.99
N PRO A 239 -3.35 22.92 2.27
CA PRO A 239 -2.16 23.28 3.04
C PRO A 239 -1.16 22.11 3.14
N GLU A 240 0.14 22.38 2.98
CA GLU A 240 1.19 21.34 3.07
C GLU A 240 1.23 20.65 4.45
N ASP A 241 0.85 21.37 5.51
CA ASP A 241 0.82 20.87 6.89
C ASP A 241 -0.54 20.25 7.28
N LEU A 242 -1.48 20.10 6.35
CA LEU A 242 -2.83 19.57 6.58
C LEU A 242 -2.82 18.30 7.44
N LEU A 243 -1.95 17.35 7.11
CA LEU A 243 -1.85 16.04 7.77
C LEU A 243 -0.72 15.96 8.81
N ALA A 244 -0.05 17.07 9.14
CA ALA A 244 1.04 17.08 10.10
C ALA A 244 0.59 16.56 11.48
N GLY A 245 1.28 15.53 12.00
CA GLY A 245 0.92 14.89 13.27
C GLY A 245 -0.34 14.02 13.22
N VAL A 246 -0.85 13.67 12.03
CA VAL A 246 -1.90 12.66 11.85
C VAL A 246 -1.24 11.32 11.49
N PRO A 247 -1.46 10.23 12.24
CA PRO A 247 -0.87 8.93 11.92
C PRO A 247 -1.34 8.40 10.55
N ALA A 248 -0.43 7.82 9.76
CA ALA A 248 -0.74 7.32 8.41
C ALA A 248 -1.94 6.35 8.36
N HIS A 249 -2.07 5.46 9.34
CA HIS A 249 -3.21 4.53 9.40
C HIS A 249 -4.56 5.24 9.61
N ARG A 250 -4.57 6.44 10.22
CA ARG A 250 -5.76 7.29 10.37
C ARG A 250 -6.13 7.98 9.06
N VAL A 251 -5.14 8.47 8.32
CA VAL A 251 -5.32 9.00 6.95
C VAL A 251 -5.94 7.93 6.06
N THR A 252 -5.35 6.72 6.02
CA THR A 252 -5.89 5.59 5.25
C THR A 252 -7.33 5.26 5.66
N ARG A 253 -7.66 5.33 6.95
CA ARG A 253 -9.01 5.06 7.45
C ARG A 253 -10.01 6.13 7.01
N LEU A 254 -9.64 7.42 7.06
CA LEU A 254 -10.48 8.53 6.58
C LEU A 254 -10.73 8.43 5.08
N ARG A 255 -9.70 8.14 4.27
CA ARG A 255 -9.84 7.86 2.82
C ARG A 255 -10.84 6.73 2.57
N ARG A 256 -10.67 5.59 3.25
CA ARG A 256 -11.59 4.43 3.12
C ARG A 256 -13.02 4.76 3.54
N GLN A 257 -13.23 5.68 4.47
CA GLN A 257 -14.56 6.15 4.83
C GLN A 257 -15.17 6.96 3.67
N GLY A 258 -14.43 7.93 3.12
CA GLY A 258 -14.90 8.71 1.97
C GLY A 258 -15.22 7.83 0.76
N GLU A 259 -14.44 6.77 0.52
CA GLU A 259 -14.73 5.81 -0.54
C GLU A 259 -16.02 5.02 -0.36
N ARG A 260 -16.50 4.87 0.88
CA ARG A 260 -17.75 4.14 1.19
C ARG A 260 -18.98 5.04 1.16
N TYR A 261 -18.84 6.31 1.50
CA TYR A 261 -19.97 7.22 1.51
C TYR A 261 -20.37 7.65 0.09
N TYR A 262 -21.67 7.94 -0.07
CA TYR A 262 -22.18 8.78 -1.15
C TYR A 262 -22.41 10.19 -0.62
N ALA A 263 -22.77 11.13 -1.50
CA ALA A 263 -22.85 12.54 -1.14
C ALA A 263 -23.88 12.82 -0.03
N ASP A 264 -25.03 12.16 -0.08
CA ASP A 264 -26.06 12.17 0.97
C ASP A 264 -25.50 11.73 2.33
N GLY A 265 -24.87 10.55 2.39
CA GLY A 265 -24.27 10.04 3.63
C GLY A 265 -23.11 10.89 4.16
N MET A 266 -22.41 11.62 3.28
CA MET A 266 -21.39 12.61 3.69
C MET A 266 -22.04 13.85 4.32
N ARG A 267 -23.17 14.35 3.77
CA ARG A 267 -23.87 15.54 4.30
C ARG A 267 -24.42 15.34 5.70
N ASP A 268 -24.77 14.11 6.06
CA ASP A 268 -25.27 13.77 7.40
C ASP A 268 -24.17 13.77 8.49
N LEU A 269 -22.89 13.85 8.10
CA LEU A 269 -21.78 13.86 9.05
C LEU A 269 -21.61 15.24 9.70
N PRO A 270 -21.12 15.29 10.96
CA PRO A 270 -20.64 16.53 11.57
C PRO A 270 -19.62 17.24 10.67
N GLU A 271 -19.64 18.58 10.66
CA GLU A 271 -18.86 19.37 9.70
C GLU A 271 -17.36 19.06 9.74
N ASP A 272 -16.73 19.09 10.91
CA ASP A 272 -15.29 18.77 11.06
C ASP A 272 -14.95 17.39 10.48
N ARG A 273 -15.79 16.40 10.75
CA ARG A 273 -15.62 15.03 10.23
C ARG A 273 -15.76 14.98 8.73
N ARG A 274 -16.77 15.67 8.19
CA ARG A 274 -17.03 15.77 6.75
C ARG A 274 -15.85 16.41 6.03
N LEU A 275 -15.37 17.55 6.53
CA LEU A 275 -14.22 18.27 6.00
C LEU A 275 -12.94 17.44 6.08
N ALA A 276 -12.69 16.77 7.20
CA ALA A 276 -11.51 15.91 7.36
C ALA A 276 -11.48 14.76 6.35
N ILE A 277 -12.62 14.08 6.13
CA ILE A 277 -12.73 13.01 5.14
C ILE A 277 -12.52 13.58 3.72
N LEU A 278 -13.19 14.70 3.38
CA LEU A 278 -13.08 15.31 2.05
C LEU A 278 -11.64 15.75 1.74
N ALA A 279 -10.99 16.43 2.69
CA ALA A 279 -9.61 16.90 2.53
C ALA A 279 -8.63 15.72 2.36
N VAL A 280 -8.77 14.66 3.16
CA VAL A 280 -7.98 13.44 3.00
C VAL A 280 -8.24 12.77 1.66
N CYS A 281 -9.50 12.68 1.22
CA CYS A 281 -9.84 12.10 -0.08
C CYS A 281 -9.24 12.91 -1.24
N VAL A 282 -9.33 14.23 -1.23
CA VAL A 282 -8.72 15.10 -2.26
C VAL A 282 -7.21 14.88 -2.32
N SER A 283 -6.53 14.91 -1.17
CA SER A 283 -5.09 14.71 -1.09
C SER A 283 -4.67 13.33 -1.61
N GLU A 284 -5.32 12.26 -1.16
CA GLU A 284 -4.98 10.89 -1.58
C GLU A 284 -5.37 10.62 -3.03
N TRP A 285 -6.52 11.10 -3.50
CA TRP A 285 -6.97 10.92 -4.88
C TRP A 285 -6.11 11.69 -5.87
N GLN A 286 -5.52 12.83 -5.50
CA GLN A 286 -4.58 13.54 -6.35
C GLN A 286 -3.36 12.66 -6.67
N ALA A 287 -2.79 11.99 -5.65
CA ALA A 287 -1.69 11.04 -5.84
C ALA A 287 -2.13 9.83 -6.68
N MET A 288 -3.26 9.21 -6.35
CA MET A 288 -3.77 8.04 -7.08
C MET A 288 -4.12 8.36 -8.54
N LEU A 289 -4.62 9.56 -8.84
CA LEU A 289 -4.90 10.01 -10.21
C LEU A 289 -3.61 10.27 -10.99
N ALA A 290 -2.59 10.83 -10.35
CA ALA A 290 -1.28 10.98 -10.98
C ALA A 290 -0.71 9.62 -11.37
N ASP A 291 -0.78 8.62 -10.49
CA ASP A 291 -0.39 7.24 -10.78
C ASP A 291 -1.20 6.65 -11.93
N ALA A 292 -2.53 6.82 -11.92
CA ALA A 292 -3.40 6.33 -12.99
C ALA A 292 -3.11 6.99 -14.35
N VAL A 293 -2.71 8.27 -14.36
CA VAL A 293 -2.27 8.99 -15.57
C VAL A 293 -0.98 8.38 -16.11
N VAL A 294 0.01 8.12 -15.25
CA VAL A 294 1.29 7.49 -15.63
C VAL A 294 1.05 6.07 -16.17
N GLU A 295 0.23 5.27 -15.49
CA GLU A 295 -0.11 3.92 -15.96
C GLU A 295 -0.87 3.97 -17.31
N THR A 296 -1.79 4.92 -17.47
CA THR A 296 -2.49 5.12 -18.75
C THR A 296 -1.50 5.50 -19.86
N HIS A 297 -0.50 6.33 -19.56
CA HIS A 297 0.55 6.69 -20.49
C HIS A 297 1.36 5.46 -20.92
N ASP A 298 1.83 4.64 -19.97
CA ASP A 298 2.57 3.41 -20.27
C ASP A 298 1.74 2.44 -21.12
N ARG A 299 0.45 2.26 -20.80
CA ARG A 299 -0.47 1.44 -21.61
C ARG A 299 -0.62 1.96 -23.05
N ILE A 300 -0.62 3.28 -23.26
CA ILE A 300 -0.67 3.89 -24.60
C ILE A 300 0.63 3.64 -25.37
N VAL A 301 1.79 3.83 -24.73
CA VAL A 301 3.12 3.56 -25.29
C VAL A 301 3.24 2.10 -25.69
N GLY A 302 2.94 1.18 -24.76
CA GLY A 302 3.02 -0.26 -25.00
C GLY A 302 2.07 -0.74 -26.10
N ARG A 303 0.86 -0.17 -26.21
CA ARG A 303 -0.07 -0.48 -27.31
C ARG A 303 0.44 0.01 -28.65
N LEU A 304 1.04 1.20 -28.70
CA LEU A 304 1.63 1.74 -29.92
C LEU A 304 2.76 0.84 -30.41
N TYR A 305 3.70 0.48 -29.53
CA TYR A 305 4.81 -0.41 -29.89
C TYR A 305 4.31 -1.78 -30.40
N ARG A 306 3.34 -2.39 -29.71
CA ARG A 306 2.70 -3.65 -30.17
C ARG A 306 1.93 -3.51 -31.49
N ALA A 307 1.43 -2.31 -31.82
CA ALA A 307 0.82 -2.07 -33.14
C ALA A 307 1.91 -2.01 -34.22
N SER A 308 3.02 -1.34 -33.94
CA SER A 308 4.19 -1.27 -34.82
C SER A 308 4.81 -2.64 -35.07
N GLU A 309 4.96 -3.49 -34.04
CA GLU A 309 5.42 -4.88 -34.20
C GLU A 309 4.50 -5.69 -35.10
N ARG A 310 3.17 -5.54 -34.93
CA ARG A 310 2.20 -6.24 -35.78
C ARG A 310 2.30 -5.83 -37.24
N ILE A 311 2.62 -4.56 -37.54
CA ILE A 311 2.87 -4.10 -38.93
C ILE A 311 4.09 -4.82 -39.51
N CYS A 312 5.21 -4.88 -38.79
CA CYS A 312 6.42 -5.59 -39.24
C CYS A 312 6.15 -7.08 -39.46
N HIS A 313 5.49 -7.74 -38.48
CA HIS A 313 5.15 -9.16 -38.59
C HIS A 313 4.20 -9.46 -39.75
N ALA A 314 3.21 -8.60 -40.01
CA ALA A 314 2.31 -8.76 -41.15
C ALA A 314 3.07 -8.69 -42.48
N LYS A 315 3.97 -7.71 -42.65
CA LYS A 315 4.81 -7.62 -43.87
C LYS A 315 5.67 -8.85 -44.09
N VAL A 316 6.28 -9.39 -43.03
CA VAL A 316 7.09 -10.61 -43.12
C VAL A 316 6.23 -11.83 -43.48
N ALA A 317 5.02 -11.92 -42.91
CA ALA A 317 4.08 -12.98 -43.23
C ALA A 317 3.60 -12.91 -44.69
N ASP A 318 3.29 -11.72 -45.19
CA ASP A 318 2.85 -11.50 -46.58
C ASP A 318 3.93 -11.91 -47.59
N GLU A 319 5.20 -11.67 -47.28
CA GLU A 319 6.34 -12.03 -48.14
C GLU A 319 6.84 -13.48 -47.91
N ALA A 320 6.26 -14.25 -46.99
CA ALA A 320 6.78 -15.58 -46.61
C ALA A 320 6.83 -16.57 -47.78
N GLY A 321 5.85 -16.52 -48.69
CA GLY A 321 5.85 -17.31 -49.93
C GLY A 321 7.03 -16.94 -50.83
N VAL A 322 7.24 -15.63 -51.03
CA VAL A 322 8.34 -15.11 -51.87
C VAL A 322 9.70 -15.44 -51.26
N VAL A 323 9.84 -15.39 -49.93
CA VAL A 323 11.05 -15.84 -49.22
C VAL A 323 11.33 -17.31 -49.50
N ARG A 324 10.34 -18.18 -49.31
CA ARG A 324 10.48 -19.62 -49.57
C ARG A 324 10.89 -19.89 -51.02
N ASP A 325 10.23 -19.25 -51.97
CA ASP A 325 10.47 -19.48 -53.40
C ASP A 325 11.85 -18.93 -53.81
N THR A 326 12.28 -17.81 -53.21
CA THR A 326 13.63 -17.25 -53.38
C THR A 326 14.71 -18.18 -52.82
N LEU A 327 14.53 -18.71 -51.59
CA LEU A 327 15.45 -19.66 -50.97
C LEU A 327 15.54 -20.97 -51.76
N LYS A 328 14.40 -21.47 -52.26
CA LYS A 328 14.36 -22.64 -53.14
C LYS A 328 15.17 -22.40 -54.42
N SER A 329 14.98 -21.26 -55.06
CA SER A 329 15.71 -20.89 -56.28
C SER A 329 17.23 -20.79 -56.02
N PHE A 330 17.64 -20.26 -54.86
CA PHE A 330 19.06 -20.28 -54.47
C PHE A 330 19.60 -21.69 -54.20
N ALA A 331 18.80 -22.55 -53.58
CA ALA A 331 19.20 -23.94 -53.33
C ALA A 331 19.36 -24.73 -54.63
N GLU A 332 18.47 -24.51 -55.61
CA GLU A 332 18.56 -25.14 -56.94
C GLU A 332 19.81 -24.67 -57.71
N ILE A 333 20.05 -23.35 -57.75
CA ILE A 333 21.27 -22.79 -58.38
C ILE A 333 22.53 -23.26 -57.63
N GLY A 334 22.50 -23.24 -56.30
CA GLY A 334 23.61 -23.67 -55.46
C GLY A 334 23.92 -25.16 -55.63
N GLY A 335 22.90 -26.01 -55.70
CA GLY A 335 23.04 -27.45 -55.97
C GLY A 335 23.69 -27.71 -57.32
N ALA A 336 23.17 -27.08 -58.38
CA ALA A 336 23.74 -27.21 -59.73
C ALA A 336 25.21 -26.75 -59.79
N LEU A 337 25.58 -25.70 -59.05
CA LEU A 337 26.97 -25.24 -58.95
C LEU A 337 27.87 -26.21 -58.19
N VAL A 338 27.37 -26.85 -57.13
CA VAL A 338 28.11 -27.86 -56.37
C VAL A 338 28.32 -29.12 -57.22
N ASP A 339 27.26 -29.62 -57.88
CA ASP A 339 27.34 -30.79 -58.76
C ASP A 339 28.35 -30.55 -59.90
N ALA A 340 28.29 -29.37 -60.53
CA ALA A 340 29.24 -29.00 -61.58
C ALA A 340 30.68 -28.85 -61.09
N GLN A 341 30.89 -28.39 -59.85
CA GLN A 341 32.21 -28.31 -59.23
C GLN A 341 32.77 -29.71 -58.96
N ASP A 342 31.93 -30.63 -58.50
CA ASP A 342 32.30 -32.02 -58.23
C ASP A 342 32.60 -32.79 -59.54
N ASP A 343 31.87 -32.48 -60.61
CA ASP A 343 32.06 -33.06 -61.96
C ASP A 343 33.14 -32.35 -62.80
N GLY A 344 33.78 -31.30 -62.28
CA GLY A 344 34.84 -30.54 -62.97
C GLY A 344 34.36 -29.70 -64.17
N GLN A 345 33.08 -29.34 -64.21
CA GLN A 345 32.48 -28.54 -65.28
C GLN A 345 32.69 -27.02 -65.08
N PRO A 346 32.72 -26.22 -66.17
CA PRO A 346 32.80 -24.76 -66.06
C PRO A 346 31.54 -24.16 -65.42
N LEU A 347 31.67 -23.61 -64.21
CA LEU A 347 30.55 -23.03 -63.44
C LEU A 347 29.80 -21.89 -64.17
N GLY A 348 30.49 -21.16 -65.04
CA GLY A 348 29.89 -20.08 -65.83
C GLY A 348 28.82 -20.57 -66.79
N ASP A 349 28.99 -21.79 -67.33
CA ASP A 349 28.05 -22.39 -68.28
C ASP A 349 26.81 -22.92 -67.58
N VAL A 350 26.92 -23.31 -66.30
CA VAL A 350 25.81 -23.76 -65.44
C VAL A 350 24.85 -22.60 -65.15
N ILE A 351 25.38 -21.43 -64.80
CA ILE A 351 24.58 -20.21 -64.57
C ILE A 351 23.95 -19.73 -65.89
N ALA A 352 24.67 -19.84 -67.01
CA ALA A 352 24.18 -19.46 -68.32
C ALA A 352 23.08 -20.41 -68.86
N SER A 353 23.15 -21.71 -68.53
CA SER A 353 22.18 -22.72 -68.96
C SER A 353 20.89 -22.74 -68.14
N GLY A 354 20.91 -22.18 -66.92
CA GLY A 354 19.73 -22.05 -66.05
C GLY A 354 18.91 -20.78 -66.36
N SER A 355 18.68 -19.94 -65.34
CA SER A 355 17.95 -18.67 -65.47
C SER A 355 18.79 -17.51 -66.03
N GLY A 356 20.06 -17.77 -66.35
CA GLY A 356 21.00 -16.78 -66.84
C GLY A 356 21.46 -15.79 -65.77
N TRP A 357 22.49 -15.00 -66.11
CA TRP A 357 23.04 -13.97 -65.22
C TRP A 357 22.02 -12.91 -64.80
N ASP A 358 21.04 -12.60 -65.66
CA ASP A 358 19.98 -11.63 -65.32
C ASP A 358 18.92 -12.22 -64.37
N GLY A 359 18.64 -13.52 -64.47
CA GLY A 359 17.84 -14.25 -63.48
C GLY A 359 18.51 -14.26 -62.10
N LEU A 360 19.82 -14.52 -62.06
CA LEU A 360 20.60 -14.46 -60.81
C LEU A 360 20.63 -13.04 -60.20
N LYS A 361 20.85 -11.99 -61.01
CA LYS A 361 20.77 -10.59 -60.54
C LYS A 361 19.40 -10.26 -59.93
N THR A 362 18.33 -10.71 -60.58
CA THR A 362 16.95 -10.52 -60.10
C THR A 362 16.75 -11.24 -58.76
N LEU A 363 17.26 -12.46 -58.63
CA LEU A 363 17.18 -13.23 -57.40
C LEU A 363 17.97 -12.58 -56.25
N VAL A 364 19.17 -12.05 -56.52
CA VAL A 364 19.98 -11.30 -55.55
C VAL A 364 19.30 -10.01 -55.12
N ALA A 365 18.72 -9.26 -56.06
CA ALA A 365 17.95 -8.06 -55.75
C ALA A 365 16.72 -8.38 -54.90
N MET A 366 16.02 -9.48 -55.22
CA MET A 366 14.87 -9.98 -54.44
C MET A 366 15.30 -10.37 -53.01
N ALA A 367 16.39 -11.12 -52.86
CA ALA A 367 16.94 -11.51 -51.56
C ALA A 367 17.30 -10.29 -50.70
N THR A 368 17.93 -9.29 -51.32
CA THR A 368 18.30 -8.02 -50.67
C THR A 368 17.06 -7.28 -50.18
N ARG A 369 16.01 -7.18 -51.03
CA ARG A 369 14.72 -6.58 -50.67
C ARG A 369 14.06 -7.31 -49.50
N LEU A 370 13.98 -8.65 -49.57
CA LEU A 370 13.36 -9.48 -48.54
C LEU A 370 14.10 -9.40 -47.21
N THR A 371 15.44 -9.41 -47.24
CA THR A 371 16.27 -9.25 -46.04
C THR A 371 16.02 -7.89 -45.39
N ALA A 372 15.87 -6.82 -46.19
CA ALA A 372 15.51 -5.51 -45.68
C ALA A 372 14.09 -5.50 -45.04
N THR A 373 13.10 -6.15 -45.65
CA THR A 373 11.75 -6.30 -45.09
C THR A 373 11.76 -7.06 -43.76
N MET A 374 12.54 -8.15 -43.67
CA MET A 374 12.66 -8.95 -42.46
C MET A 374 13.46 -8.24 -41.34
N ALA A 375 14.31 -7.28 -41.73
CA ALA A 375 15.05 -6.43 -40.80
C ALA A 375 14.30 -5.13 -40.43
N ASP A 376 13.03 -4.95 -40.86
CA ASP A 376 12.22 -3.77 -40.52
C ASP A 376 12.05 -3.68 -38.99
N ASP A 377 12.35 -2.51 -38.43
CA ASP A 377 12.31 -2.26 -36.99
C ASP A 377 10.96 -1.64 -36.63
N PRO A 378 10.24 -2.12 -35.60
CA PRO A 378 9.01 -1.50 -35.11
C PRO A 378 9.13 0.01 -34.87
N LEU A 379 10.32 0.51 -34.50
CA LEU A 379 10.57 1.94 -34.33
C LEU A 379 10.36 2.78 -35.61
N ASN A 380 10.37 2.17 -36.80
CA ASN A 380 10.01 2.86 -38.05
C ASN A 380 8.52 3.28 -38.08
N HIS A 381 7.66 2.60 -37.31
CA HIS A 381 6.20 2.78 -37.35
C HIS A 381 5.66 3.51 -36.12
N VAL A 382 6.50 3.94 -35.16
CA VAL A 382 6.01 4.61 -33.94
C VAL A 382 5.53 6.04 -34.21
N LEU A 383 5.98 6.67 -35.31
CA LEU A 383 5.55 8.00 -35.73
C LEU A 383 4.04 8.09 -35.98
N ASP A 384 3.38 6.98 -36.34
CA ASP A 384 1.92 6.88 -36.48
C ASP A 384 1.19 7.22 -35.18
N GLY A 385 1.87 7.07 -34.03
CA GLY A 385 1.37 7.42 -32.72
C GLY A 385 1.51 8.90 -32.35
N TYR A 386 2.21 9.72 -33.14
CA TYR A 386 2.53 11.11 -32.79
C TYR A 386 1.30 11.94 -32.38
N HIS A 387 0.27 11.94 -33.24
CA HIS A 387 -0.96 12.69 -32.97
C HIS A 387 -1.71 12.17 -31.74
N ARG A 388 -1.55 10.89 -31.38
CA ARG A 388 -2.15 10.31 -30.17
C ARG A 388 -1.54 10.91 -28.91
N PHE A 389 -0.21 11.05 -28.88
CA PHE A 389 0.50 11.68 -27.76
C PHE A 389 0.20 13.17 -27.65
N ARG A 390 0.21 13.91 -28.77
CA ARG A 390 -0.05 15.35 -28.79
C ARG A 390 -1.40 15.76 -28.19
N ARG A 391 -2.39 14.85 -28.18
CA ARG A 391 -3.71 15.08 -27.56
C ARG A 391 -3.70 15.15 -26.03
N TYR A 392 -2.69 14.62 -25.33
CA TYR A 392 -2.70 14.58 -23.86
C TYR A 392 -1.34 14.86 -23.22
N ALA A 393 -0.23 14.48 -23.86
CA ALA A 393 1.11 14.57 -23.29
C ALA A 393 1.50 15.99 -22.86
N PRO A 394 1.23 17.07 -23.63
CA PRO A 394 1.55 18.43 -23.17
C PRO A 394 0.85 18.80 -21.86
N ARG A 395 -0.41 18.37 -21.67
CA ARG A 395 -1.16 18.62 -20.45
C ARG A 395 -0.67 17.74 -19.30
N MET A 396 -0.38 16.48 -19.57
CA MET A 396 0.24 15.55 -18.61
C MET A 396 1.56 16.10 -18.05
N LEU A 397 2.47 16.55 -18.91
CA LEU A 397 3.77 17.08 -18.49
C LEU A 397 3.69 18.40 -17.71
N ARG A 398 2.59 19.15 -17.86
CA ARG A 398 2.34 20.36 -17.06
C ARG A 398 1.74 20.06 -15.69
N LEU A 399 0.83 19.08 -15.61
CA LEU A 399 0.11 18.76 -14.37
C LEU A 399 0.92 17.86 -13.45
N LEU A 400 1.78 16.98 -13.96
CA LEU A 400 2.60 16.09 -13.12
C LEU A 400 3.85 16.82 -12.59
N ASP A 401 4.08 16.77 -11.27
CA ASP A 401 5.35 17.16 -10.67
C ASP A 401 6.37 16.03 -10.86
N LEU A 402 7.11 16.09 -11.96
CA LEU A 402 8.11 15.09 -12.32
C LEU A 402 9.45 15.39 -11.64
N ARG A 403 9.92 14.44 -10.84
CA ARG A 403 11.25 14.46 -10.21
C ARG A 403 12.03 13.22 -10.62
N ALA A 404 13.34 13.35 -10.77
CA ALA A 404 14.20 12.27 -11.25
C ALA A 404 15.31 11.95 -10.26
N ALA A 405 15.62 10.65 -10.12
CA ALA A 405 16.88 10.21 -9.52
C ALA A 405 18.07 10.62 -10.42
N PRO A 406 19.31 10.68 -9.89
CA PRO A 406 20.48 11.16 -10.64
C PRO A 406 20.66 10.52 -12.03
N VAL A 407 20.39 9.22 -12.15
CA VAL A 407 20.51 8.47 -13.42
C VAL A 407 19.51 8.91 -14.51
N ALA A 408 18.39 9.51 -14.11
CA ALA A 408 17.32 9.95 -15.00
C ALA A 408 17.30 11.47 -15.20
N LEU A 409 18.27 12.22 -14.68
CA LEU A 409 18.39 13.66 -14.91
C LEU A 409 18.41 14.03 -16.40
N PRO A 410 19.16 13.34 -17.29
CA PRO A 410 19.13 13.65 -18.72
C PRO A 410 17.73 13.49 -19.36
N LEU A 411 16.94 12.54 -18.85
CA LEU A 411 15.55 12.36 -19.30
C LEU A 411 14.69 13.52 -18.80
N LEU A 412 14.83 13.92 -17.54
CA LEU A 412 14.07 15.05 -16.98
C LEU A 412 14.38 16.36 -17.70
N GLU A 413 15.63 16.58 -18.12
CA GLU A 413 16.03 17.70 -18.96
C GLU A 413 15.29 17.68 -20.31
N ALA A 414 15.28 16.53 -21.00
CA ALA A 414 14.56 16.37 -22.27
C ALA A 414 13.05 16.57 -22.12
N VAL A 415 12.46 16.07 -21.02
CA VAL A 415 11.05 16.28 -20.67
C VAL A 415 10.76 17.75 -20.39
N THR A 416 11.68 18.45 -19.72
CA THR A 416 11.55 19.89 -19.45
C THR A 416 11.59 20.71 -20.73
N ALA A 417 12.51 20.38 -21.65
CA ALA A 417 12.58 20.99 -22.98
C ALA A 417 11.27 20.78 -23.75
N LEU A 418 10.75 19.54 -23.77
CA LEU A 418 9.47 19.21 -24.39
C LEU A 418 8.31 20.00 -23.77
N ARG A 419 8.30 20.17 -22.44
CA ARG A 419 7.28 20.94 -21.71
C ARG A 419 7.29 22.43 -22.06
N THR A 420 8.47 23.01 -22.31
CA THR A 420 8.63 24.43 -22.69
C THR A 420 8.50 24.67 -24.20
N GLY A 421 8.23 23.63 -25.00
CA GLY A 421 8.15 23.72 -26.47
C GLY A 421 9.51 23.83 -27.16
N LEU A 422 10.60 23.56 -26.43
CA LEU A 422 11.95 23.44 -26.99
C LEU A 422 12.12 22.01 -27.52
N ASN A 423 12.13 21.91 -28.83
CA ASN A 423 12.31 20.64 -29.53
C ASN A 423 13.77 20.50 -29.98
N ASP A 424 14.63 20.05 -29.08
CA ASP A 424 16.04 19.83 -29.38
C ASP A 424 16.34 18.35 -29.68
N ALA A 425 16.34 18.01 -30.96
CA ALA A 425 16.65 16.66 -31.43
C ALA A 425 18.09 16.21 -31.10
N ALA A 426 18.98 17.12 -30.68
CA ALA A 426 20.33 16.78 -30.25
C ALA A 426 20.37 16.20 -28.82
N MET A 427 19.36 16.48 -27.98
CA MET A 427 19.28 15.98 -26.60
C MET A 427 18.97 14.47 -26.59
N THR A 428 20.00 13.63 -26.69
CA THR A 428 19.86 12.16 -26.75
C THR A 428 20.59 11.43 -25.64
N SER A 429 21.17 12.16 -24.68
CA SER A 429 21.90 11.62 -23.52
C SER A 429 21.04 10.78 -22.57
N PHE A 430 19.71 10.92 -22.64
CA PHE A 430 18.76 10.07 -21.91
C PHE A 430 18.65 8.64 -22.46
N LEU A 431 19.15 8.41 -23.67
CA LEU A 431 19.19 7.09 -24.29
C LEU A 431 20.47 6.35 -23.87
N ARG A 432 20.36 5.03 -23.65
CA ARG A 432 21.55 4.19 -23.48
C ARG A 432 22.40 4.19 -24.75
N PRO A 433 23.74 4.12 -24.68
CA PRO A 433 24.61 4.11 -25.86
C PRO A 433 24.27 3.04 -26.91
N SER A 434 23.76 1.89 -26.48
CA SER A 434 23.33 0.77 -27.35
C SER A 434 21.88 0.86 -27.85
N SER A 435 21.19 1.98 -27.59
CA SER A 435 19.78 2.15 -27.93
C SER A 435 19.58 2.20 -29.44
N LYS A 436 18.62 1.39 -29.94
CA LYS A 436 18.22 1.40 -31.36
C LYS A 436 17.70 2.78 -31.80
N TRP A 437 17.15 3.56 -30.87
CA TRP A 437 16.67 4.93 -31.12
C TRP A 437 17.74 5.86 -31.70
N HIS A 438 19.02 5.69 -31.35
CA HIS A 438 20.09 6.53 -31.92
C HIS A 438 20.18 6.42 -33.44
N ARG A 439 20.01 5.20 -33.99
CA ARG A 439 20.03 4.99 -35.45
C ARG A 439 18.87 5.74 -36.11
N HIS A 440 17.68 5.63 -35.54
CA HIS A 440 16.46 6.22 -36.08
C HIS A 440 16.45 7.75 -35.97
N LEU A 441 16.93 8.30 -34.85
CA LEU A 441 17.05 9.75 -34.66
C LEU A 441 18.09 10.38 -35.60
N ARG A 442 19.22 9.70 -35.86
CA ARG A 442 20.23 10.17 -36.82
C ARG A 442 19.74 10.12 -38.28
N ALA A 443 18.82 9.22 -38.60
CA ALA A 443 18.24 9.10 -39.93
C ALA A 443 17.10 10.11 -40.19
N GLN A 444 16.66 10.84 -39.16
CA GLN A 444 15.57 11.81 -39.28
C GLN A 444 16.01 13.07 -40.05
N ARG A 445 15.10 13.65 -40.84
CA ARG A 445 15.36 14.90 -41.57
C ARG A 445 15.63 16.05 -40.59
N ALA A 446 16.62 16.88 -40.91
CA ALA A 446 16.92 18.08 -40.13
C ALA A 446 15.67 18.95 -39.96
N GLY A 447 15.36 19.32 -38.71
CA GLY A 447 14.20 20.14 -38.35
C GLY A 447 12.91 19.38 -38.01
N ASP A 448 12.84 18.06 -38.22
CA ASP A 448 11.72 17.23 -37.73
C ASP A 448 12.06 16.69 -36.34
N ALA A 449 11.36 17.14 -35.30
CA ALA A 449 11.58 16.68 -33.93
C ALA A 449 10.58 15.60 -33.46
N ARG A 450 9.65 15.16 -34.32
CA ARG A 450 8.54 14.30 -33.90
C ARG A 450 9.00 12.96 -33.32
N LEU A 451 10.01 12.34 -33.94
CA LEU A 451 10.55 11.08 -33.44
C LEU A 451 11.28 11.27 -32.11
N TRP A 452 11.98 12.39 -31.93
CA TRP A 452 12.60 12.75 -30.65
C TRP A 452 11.55 12.92 -29.55
N GLU A 453 10.44 13.64 -29.81
CA GLU A 453 9.35 13.78 -28.85
C GLU A 453 8.78 12.42 -28.44
N ILE A 454 8.55 11.54 -29.41
CA ILE A 454 8.08 10.17 -29.14
C ILE A 454 9.14 9.39 -28.34
N ALA A 455 10.42 9.53 -28.66
CA ALA A 455 11.49 8.87 -27.92
C ALA A 455 11.49 9.30 -26.44
N VAL A 456 11.35 10.60 -26.15
CA VAL A 456 11.24 11.11 -24.77
C VAL A 456 10.04 10.49 -24.06
N LEU A 457 8.86 10.48 -24.70
CA LEU A 457 7.64 9.89 -24.15
C LEU A 457 7.76 8.37 -23.93
N PHE A 458 8.46 7.64 -24.79
CA PHE A 458 8.70 6.21 -24.60
C PHE A 458 9.62 5.89 -23.41
N HIS A 459 10.50 6.83 -23.03
CA HIS A 459 11.44 6.67 -21.94
C HIS A 459 10.92 7.23 -20.61
N LEU A 460 9.81 7.94 -20.62
CA LEU A 460 9.05 8.42 -19.45
C LEU A 460 8.29 7.31 -18.69
N ARG A 461 8.34 6.07 -19.18
CA ARG A 461 7.71 4.89 -18.56
C ARG A 461 8.37 4.46 -17.25
#